data_AF-A0A949A7K4-F1
#
_entry.id   AF-A0A949A7K4-F1
#
_cell.length_a   1.000
_cell.length_b   1.000
_cell.length_c   1.000
_cell.angle_alpha   90.00
_cell.angle_beta   90.00
_cell.angle_gamma   90.00
#
_symmetry.space_group_name_H-M   'P 1'
#
loop_
_entity.id
_entity.type
_entity.pdbx_description
1 polymer ?
#
loop_
_entity_poly.entity_id
_entity_poly.type
_entity_poly.pdbx_seq_one_letter_code
_entity_poly.pdbx_strand_id
1 'polypeptide(L)' 'METRIAVFKGKSIRKTIHNSEWWFAVVDVVEVLSDSADPVQYIKKMRNRDP' A
#
# COMPACT_ATOMS: atom_id res chain seq x y z
N MET A 1 21.56 -6.83 -3.42
CA MET A 1 20.10 -6.55 -3.41
C MET A 1 19.84 -5.62 -2.25
N GLU A 2 19.55 -4.35 -2.50
CA GLU A 2 19.21 -3.41 -1.43
C GLU A 2 17.78 -3.66 -0.96
N THR A 3 17.64 -4.29 0.21
CA THR A 3 16.34 -4.41 0.86
C THR A 3 15.98 -3.04 1.45
N ARG A 4 15.23 -2.24 0.70
CA ARG A 4 14.69 -0.97 1.20
C ARG A 4 13.58 -1.28 2.20
N ILE A 5 13.87 -1.11 3.48
CA ILE A 5 12.89 -1.28 4.55
C ILE A 5 11.77 -0.26 4.32
N ALA A 6 10.55 -0.74 4.12
CA ALA A 6 9.38 0.12 4.04
C ALA A 6 9.08 0.67 5.45
N VAL A 7 9.49 1.91 5.71
CA VAL A 7 9.20 2.62 6.96
C VAL A 7 7.84 3.28 6.82
N PHE A 8 6.82 2.73 7.48
CA PHE A 8 5.44 3.22 7.36
C PHE A 8 5.13 4.48 8.17
N LYS A 9 6.14 5.33 8.44
CA LYS A 9 6.05 6.62 9.17
C LYS A 9 5.15 6.62 10.43
N GLY A 10 5.06 5.49 11.14
CA GLY A 10 4.18 5.36 12.32
C GLY A 10 2.67 5.25 12.02
N LYS A 11 2.28 5.20 10.75
CA LYS A 11 0.89 4.94 10.33
C LYS A 11 0.57 3.45 10.44
N SER A 12 -0.61 3.15 10.97
CA SER A 12 -1.11 1.78 11.08
C SER A 12 -1.57 1.27 9.72
N ILE A 13 -1.06 0.10 9.31
CA ILE A 13 -1.50 -0.61 8.10
C ILE A 13 -2.32 -1.81 8.51
N ARG A 14 -3.52 -1.94 7.95
CA ARG A 14 -4.36 -3.11 8.17
C ARG A 14 -3.68 -4.33 7.56
N LYS A 15 -3.53 -5.37 8.37
CA LYS A 15 -2.93 -6.64 7.97
C LYS A 15 -3.70 -7.82 8.56
N THR A 16 -3.70 -8.93 7.85
CA THR A 16 -4.27 -10.21 8.31
C THR A 16 -3.37 -11.36 7.88
N ILE A 17 -3.45 -12.48 8.58
CA ILE A 17 -2.82 -13.73 8.16
C ILE A 17 -3.86 -14.51 7.35
N HIS A 18 -3.56 -14.78 6.08
CA HIS A 18 -4.39 -15.57 5.19
C HIS A 18 -3.53 -16.61 4.49
N ASN A 19 -3.93 -17.89 4.54
CA ASN A 19 -3.16 -19.01 3.98
C ASN A 19 -1.69 -19.06 4.45
N SER A 20 -1.45 -18.75 5.72
CA SER A 20 -0.08 -18.65 6.31
C SER A 20 0.78 -17.52 5.72
N GLU A 21 0.18 -16.56 5.02
CA GLU A 21 0.85 -15.40 4.45
C GLU A 21 0.30 -14.10 5.05
N TRP A 22 1.15 -13.07 5.08
CA TRP A 22 0.74 -11.73 5.46
C TRP A 22 0.06 -11.03 4.31
N TRP A 23 -1.19 -10.65 4.52
CA TRP A 23 -1.96 -9.83 3.61
C TRP A 23 -2.07 -8.42 4.18
N PHE A 24 -1.82 -7.44 3.34
CA PHE A 24 -1.90 -6.01 3.70
C PHE A 24 -2.97 -5.32 2.87
N ALA A 25 -3.66 -4.36 3.47
CA ALA A 25 -4.53 -3.48 2.73
C ALA A 25 -3.72 -2.61 1.78
N VAL A 26 -3.86 -2.83 0.47
CA VAL A 26 -3.14 -2.09 -0.58
C VAL A 26 -3.40 -0.58 -0.49
N VAL A 27 -4.63 -0.19 -0.13
CA VAL A 27 -5.00 1.23 0.02
C VAL A 27 -4.16 1.91 1.10
N ASP A 28 -3.97 1.26 2.24
CA ASP A 28 -3.19 1.81 3.37
C ASP A 28 -1.71 1.92 2.98
N VAL A 29 -1.17 0.92 2.27
CA VAL A 29 0.20 0.96 1.74
C VAL A 29 0.38 2.15 0.80
N VAL A 30 -0.55 2.35 -0.14
CA VAL A 30 -0.51 3.47 -1.09
C VAL A 30 -0.62 4.80 -0.36
N GLU A 31 -1.52 4.94 0.62
CA GLU A 31 -1.65 6.17 1.41
C GLU A 31 -0.34 6.56 2.09
N VAL A 32 0.32 5.60 2.75
CA VAL A 32 1.54 5.84 3.52
C VAL A 32 2.73 6.18 2.62
N LEU A 33 2.80 5.56 1.44
CA LEU A 33 3.93 5.75 0.51
C LEU A 33 3.75 6.98 -0.40
N SER A 34 2.51 7.34 -0.74
CA SER A 34 2.23 8.46 -1.64
C SER A 34 1.84 9.76 -0.92
N ASP A 35 1.58 9.69 0.39
CA ASP A 35 0.97 10.79 1.17
C ASP A 35 -0.32 11.33 0.51
N SER A 36 -1.01 10.49 -0.28
CA SER A 36 -2.21 10.88 -1.03
C SER A 36 -3.40 11.04 -0.09
N ALA A 37 -4.15 12.15 -0.24
CA ALA A 37 -5.42 12.36 0.45
C ALA A 37 -6.56 11.45 -0.05
N ASP A 38 -6.43 10.88 -1.25
CA ASP A 38 -7.37 9.92 -1.84
C ASP A 38 -6.62 8.75 -2.50
N PRO A 39 -6.11 7.80 -1.70
CA PRO A 39 -5.36 6.65 -2.19
C PRO A 39 -6.19 5.74 -3.11
N VAL A 40 -7.52 5.73 -2.98
CA VAL A 40 -8.42 4.93 -3.83
C VAL A 40 -8.44 5.50 -5.25
N GLN A 41 -8.59 6.81 -5.40
CA GLN A 41 -8.48 7.45 -6.71
C GLN A 41 -7.09 7.32 -7.30
N TYR A 42 -6.04 7.38 -6.48
CA TYR A 42 -4.67 7.14 -6.94
C TYR A 42 -4.54 5.75 -7.59
N ILE A 43 -5.02 4.68 -6.92
CA ILE A 43 -5.01 3.32 -7.46
C ILE A 43 -5.84 3.22 -8.75
N LYS A 44 -7.04 3.82 -8.80
CA LYS A 44 -7.86 3.83 -10.02
C LYS A 44 -7.14 4.46 -11.19
N LYS A 45 -6.48 5.61 -10.97
CA LYS A 45 -5.69 6.30 -11.99
C LYS A 45 -4.50 5.47 -12.45
N MET A 46 -3.82 4.77 -11.55
CA MET A 46 -2.76 3.83 -11.92
C MET A 46 -3.29 2.72 -12.83
N ARG A 47 -4.37 2.05 -12.42
CA ARG A 47 -4.99 0.96 -13.21
C ARG A 47 -5.47 1.41 -14.59
N ASN A 48 -5.93 2.65 -14.72
CA ASN A 48 -6.32 3.20 -16.03
C ASN A 48 -5.12 3.50 -16.94
N ARG A 49 -3.90 3.61 -16.38
CA ARG A 49 -2.67 3.86 -17.13
C ARG A 49 -1.96 2.58 -17.55
N ASP A 50 -2.22 1.46 -16.87
CA ASP A 50 -1.74 0.13 -17.24
C ASP A 50 -2.76 -0.53 -18.20
N PRO A 51 -2.46 -0.62 -19.52
CA PRO A 51 -3.36 -1.20 -20.52
C PRO A 51 -3.57 -2.71 -20.39
#